data_AF-C3XYT2-F1
#
_entry.id   AF-C3XYT2-F1
#
_cell.length_a   1.000
_cell.length_b   1.000
_cell.length_c   1.000
_cell.angle_alpha   90.00
_cell.angle_beta   90.00
_cell.angle_gamma   90.00
#
_symmetry.space_group_name_H-M   'P 1'
#
loop_
_entity.id
_entity.type
_entity.pdbx_description
1 polymer ?
#
loop_
_entity_poly.entity_id
_entity_poly.type
_entity_poly.pdbx_seq_one_letter_code
_entity_poly.pdbx_strand_id
1 'polypeptide(L)'
;MEQARADMMVDGFGDMVNKMADYVWYEPDEAKKAEKKKTFYDTTLPEFLGYFEKLLVANNGGDGFFVGDGLTHADVFFLSLSDDITAEKPDVLGPYPKLAALAERIKTYPGIKEWLAKRPKTPW
;
A
#
# COMPACT_ATOMS: atom_id res chain seq x y z
N MET A 1 6.35 19.54 -10.20
CA MET A 1 5.57 19.53 -8.94
C MET A 1 4.92 18.17 -8.71
N GLU A 2 4.30 17.55 -9.71
CA GLU A 2 3.69 16.22 -9.56
C GLU A 2 4.70 15.12 -9.21
N GLN A 3 5.86 15.08 -9.86
CA GLN A 3 6.92 14.11 -9.53
C GLN A 3 7.31 14.16 -8.05
N ALA A 4 7.63 15.35 -7.52
CA ALA A 4 7.98 15.51 -6.10
C ALA A 4 6.84 15.10 -5.14
N ARG A 5 5.57 15.21 -5.55
CA ARG A 5 4.45 14.70 -4.75
C ARG A 5 4.34 13.19 -4.82
N ALA A 6 4.61 12.59 -5.98
CA ALA A 6 4.67 11.14 -6.12
C ALA A 6 5.83 10.55 -5.30
N ASP A 7 7.00 11.21 -5.32
CA ASP A 7 8.15 10.83 -4.49
C ASP A 7 7.79 10.90 -3.00
N MET A 8 7.13 11.98 -2.55
CA MET A 8 6.64 12.11 -1.17
C MET A 8 5.67 11.00 -0.77
N MET A 9 4.77 10.57 -1.68
CA MET A 9 3.88 9.45 -1.41
C MET A 9 4.67 8.15 -1.21
N VAL A 10 5.67 7.91 -2.06
CA VAL A 10 6.55 6.73 -1.95
C VAL A 10 7.39 6.74 -0.69
N ASP A 11 7.90 7.90 -0.28
CA ASP A 11 8.60 8.03 1.00
C ASP A 11 7.68 7.67 2.17
N GLY A 12 6.42 8.14 2.14
CA GLY A 12 5.42 7.77 3.14
C GLY A 12 5.09 6.27 3.15
N PHE A 13 5.03 5.63 1.98
CA PHE A 13 4.92 4.18 1.87
C PHE A 13 6.15 3.46 2.44
N GLY A 14 7.35 4.00 2.19
CA GLY A 14 8.61 3.53 2.73
C GLY A 14 8.65 3.57 4.25
N ASP A 15 8.13 4.63 4.87
CA ASP A 15 8.00 4.73 6.32
C ASP A 15 7.12 3.63 6.90
N MET A 16 5.99 3.32 6.25
CA MET A 16 5.14 2.19 6.64
C MET A 16 5.88 0.85 6.50
N VAL A 17 6.58 0.63 5.38
CA VAL A 17 7.39 -0.59 5.16
C VAL A 17 8.49 -0.72 6.20
N ASN A 18 9.12 0.38 6.61
CA ASN A 18 10.13 0.36 7.67
C ASN A 18 9.55 -0.07 9.02
N LYS A 19 8.29 0.27 9.33
CA LYS A 19 7.59 -0.25 10.52
C LYS A 19 7.30 -1.74 10.40
N MET A 20 6.99 -2.22 9.20
CA MET A 20 6.81 -3.65 8.93
C MET A 20 8.13 -4.43 9.06
N ALA A 21 9.22 -3.87 8.51
CA ALA A 21 10.56 -4.46 8.53
C ALA A 21 11.05 -4.82 9.94
N ASP A 22 10.66 -4.03 10.95
CA ASP A 22 11.04 -4.26 12.35
C ASP A 22 10.64 -5.65 12.86
N TYR A 23 9.46 -6.15 12.50
CA TYR A 23 9.04 -7.49 12.89
C TYR A 23 9.37 -8.55 11.83
N VAL A 24 9.45 -8.20 10.55
CA VAL A 24 9.72 -9.18 9.49
C VAL A 24 11.20 -9.59 9.45
N TRP A 25 12.14 -8.64 9.55
CA TRP A 25 13.56 -8.89 9.31
C TRP A 25 14.46 -8.61 10.52
N TYR A 26 14.09 -7.70 11.42
CA TYR A 26 15.01 -7.23 12.45
C TYR A 26 14.79 -7.84 13.85
N GLU A 27 13.62 -8.39 14.14
CA GLU A 27 13.33 -9.03 15.43
C GLU A 27 13.63 -10.55 15.38
N PRO A 28 14.66 -11.04 16.09
CA PRO A 28 15.00 -12.46 16.13
C PRO A 28 14.14 -13.27 17.11
N ASP A 29 13.50 -12.63 18.09
CA ASP A 29 12.66 -13.31 19.08
C ASP A 29 11.24 -13.50 18.55
N GLU A 30 10.80 -14.76 18.44
CA GLU A 30 9.49 -15.10 17.84
C GLU A 30 8.29 -14.57 18.66
N ALA A 31 8.41 -14.46 19.99
CA ALA A 31 7.33 -13.91 20.80
C ALA A 31 7.21 -12.39 20.60
N LYS A 32 8.34 -11.68 20.57
CA LYS A 32 8.36 -10.24 20.27
C LYS A 32 7.94 -9.95 18.83
N LYS A 33 8.33 -10.79 17.87
CA LYS A 33 7.88 -10.69 16.47
C LYS A 33 6.36 -10.77 16.38
N ALA A 34 5.73 -11.72 17.06
CA ALA A 34 4.27 -11.84 17.09
C ALA A 34 3.60 -10.60 17.72
N GLU A 35 4.16 -10.08 18.81
CA GLU A 35 3.67 -8.84 19.45
C GLU A 35 3.78 -7.63 18.52
N LYS A 36 4.94 -7.42 17.89
CA LYS A 36 5.17 -6.32 16.95
C LYS A 36 4.29 -6.42 15.71
N LYS A 37 4.13 -7.64 15.14
CA LYS A 37 3.21 -7.89 14.02
C LYS A 37 1.78 -7.50 14.40
N LYS A 38 1.32 -7.90 15.59
CA LYS A 38 -0.01 -7.52 16.11
C LYS A 38 -0.15 -6.00 16.21
N THR A 39 0.82 -5.33 16.81
CA THR A 39 0.83 -3.85 16.93
C THR A 39 0.80 -3.17 15.57
N PHE A 40 1.55 -3.69 14.58
CA PHE A 40 1.53 -3.16 13.23
C PHE A 40 0.13 -3.24 12.61
N TYR A 41 -0.52 -4.42 12.63
CA TYR A 41 -1.83 -4.60 12.01
C TYR A 41 -2.99 -3.92 12.77
N ASP A 42 -2.89 -3.82 14.10
CA ASP A 42 -3.99 -3.28 14.92
C ASP A 42 -3.89 -1.76 15.11
N THR A 43 -2.72 -1.16 14.90
CA THR A 43 -2.50 0.28 15.19
C THR A 43 -1.78 0.99 14.05
N THR A 44 -0.55 0.59 13.74
CA THR A 44 0.30 1.36 12.81
C THR A 44 -0.24 1.37 11.38
N LEU A 45 -0.62 0.22 10.84
CA LEU A 45 -1.15 0.10 9.48
C LEU A 45 -2.47 0.88 9.31
N PRO A 46 -3.47 0.78 10.22
CA PRO A 46 -4.66 1.62 10.15
C PRO A 46 -4.39 3.13 10.13
N GLU A 47 -3.40 3.61 10.87
CA GLU A 47 -3.00 5.02 10.86
C GLU A 47 -2.47 5.43 9.49
N PHE A 48 -1.52 4.68 8.93
CA PHE A 48 -0.97 4.93 7.59
C PHE A 48 -2.04 4.89 6.49
N LEU A 49 -2.87 3.85 6.46
CA LEU A 49 -3.95 3.73 5.49
C LEU A 49 -4.95 4.90 5.61
N GLY A 50 -5.23 5.36 6.83
CA GLY A 50 -6.07 6.54 7.05
C GLY A 50 -5.46 7.83 6.50
N TYR A 51 -4.13 7.99 6.58
CA TYR A 51 -3.44 9.11 5.97
C TYR A 51 -3.43 9.02 4.44
N PHE A 52 -3.16 7.84 3.88
CA PHE A 52 -3.14 7.65 2.42
C PHE A 52 -4.53 7.84 1.80
N GLU A 53 -5.59 7.34 2.44
CA GLU A 53 -6.98 7.58 2.01
C GLU A 53 -7.27 9.10 1.95
N LYS A 54 -6.87 9.86 2.97
CA LYS A 54 -7.03 11.33 2.99
C LYS A 54 -6.27 12.02 1.87
N LEU A 55 -5.02 11.59 1.61
CA LEU A 55 -4.19 12.15 0.54
C LEU A 55 -4.77 11.85 -0.84
N LEU A 56 -5.27 10.63 -1.04
CA LEU A 56 -5.98 10.26 -2.27
C LEU A 56 -7.25 11.10 -2.45
N VAL A 57 -8.09 11.22 -1.41
CA VAL A 57 -9.32 12.04 -1.45
C VAL A 57 -9.02 13.51 -1.75
N ALA A 58 -7.90 14.04 -1.23
CA ALA A 58 -7.49 15.41 -1.49
C ALA A 58 -7.17 15.66 -2.97
N ASN A 59 -6.85 14.62 -3.75
CA ASN A 59 -6.71 14.71 -5.20
C ASN A 59 -8.05 14.40 -5.89
N ASN A 60 -8.79 15.46 -6.26
CA ASN A 60 -10.03 15.37 -7.05
C ASN A 60 -11.07 14.37 -6.49
N GLY A 61 -11.19 14.25 -5.17
CA GLY A 61 -12.16 13.36 -4.51
C GLY A 61 -11.76 11.88 -4.44
N GLY A 62 -10.52 11.55 -4.84
CA GLY A 62 -9.96 10.20 -4.73
C GLY A 62 -10.45 9.21 -5.80
N ASP A 63 -11.13 9.70 -6.84
CA ASP A 63 -11.62 8.88 -7.95
C ASP A 63 -10.59 8.72 -9.08
N GLY A 64 -9.40 9.29 -8.92
CA GLY A 64 -8.29 9.24 -9.88
C GLY A 64 -7.06 8.51 -9.33
N PHE A 65 -5.95 9.23 -9.17
CA PHE A 65 -4.66 8.69 -8.70
C PHE A 65 -4.22 9.44 -7.45
N PHE A 66 -3.12 9.02 -6.82
CA PHE A 66 -2.57 9.79 -5.70
C PHE A 66 -2.15 11.21 -6.12
N VAL A 67 -1.67 11.39 -7.35
CA VAL A 67 -1.15 12.68 -7.83
C VAL A 67 -1.58 12.92 -9.27
N GLY A 68 -2.15 14.10 -9.53
CA GLY A 68 -2.54 14.53 -10.87
C GLY A 68 -3.66 13.65 -11.45
N ASP A 69 -3.74 13.61 -12.78
CA ASP A 69 -4.83 12.94 -13.52
C ASP A 69 -4.41 11.62 -14.17
N GLY A 70 -3.18 11.15 -13.92
CA GLY A 70 -2.62 9.96 -14.55
C GLY A 70 -1.89 9.03 -13.59
N LEU A 71 -1.71 7.78 -14.02
CA LEU A 71 -0.95 6.79 -13.27
C LEU A 71 0.48 7.25 -13.05
N THR A 72 0.94 7.18 -11.80
CA THR A 72 2.32 7.46 -11.41
C THR A 72 2.96 6.24 -10.76
N HIS A 73 4.27 6.33 -10.50
CA HIS A 73 4.99 5.28 -9.80
C HIS A 73 4.49 5.09 -8.35
N ALA A 74 3.91 6.13 -7.72
CA ALA A 74 3.31 6.03 -6.39
C ALA A 74 2.12 5.06 -6.37
N ASP A 75 1.26 5.11 -7.39
CA ASP A 75 0.11 4.22 -7.52
C ASP A 75 0.56 2.76 -7.70
N VAL A 76 1.59 2.53 -8.51
CA VAL A 76 2.17 1.19 -8.73
C VAL A 76 2.81 0.64 -7.46
N PHE A 77 3.53 1.48 -6.70
CA PHE A 77 4.11 1.10 -5.41
C PHE A 77 3.00 0.72 -4.42
N PHE A 78 1.95 1.53 -4.33
CA PHE A 78 0.79 1.24 -3.49
C PHE A 78 0.11 -0.08 -3.88
N LEU A 79 -0.05 -0.37 -5.17
CA LEU A 79 -0.61 -1.65 -5.62
C LEU A 79 0.20 -2.84 -5.06
N SER A 80 1.54 -2.79 -5.16
CA SER A 80 2.40 -3.84 -4.60
C SER A 80 2.20 -4.01 -3.10
N LEU A 81 2.20 -2.91 -2.34
CA LEU A 81 1.97 -2.97 -0.90
C LEU A 81 0.59 -3.50 -0.55
N SER A 82 -0.43 -3.08 -1.31
CA SER A 82 -1.80 -3.51 -1.09
C SER A 82 -1.97 -5.02 -1.30
N ASP A 83 -1.32 -5.59 -2.31
CA ASP A 83 -1.28 -7.03 -2.54
C ASP A 83 -0.65 -7.75 -1.33
N ASP A 84 0.47 -7.26 -0.79
CA ASP A 84 1.18 -7.89 0.33
C ASP A 84 0.34 -7.86 1.62
N ILE A 85 -0.21 -6.69 1.99
CA ILE A 85 -1.01 -6.58 3.23
C ILE A 85 -2.35 -7.31 3.13
N THR A 86 -2.93 -7.42 1.93
CA THR A 86 -4.18 -8.17 1.72
C THR A 86 -3.96 -9.68 1.64
N ALA A 87 -2.76 -10.14 1.28
CA ALA A 87 -2.41 -11.55 1.38
C ALA A 87 -2.42 -12.05 2.83
N GLU A 88 -1.97 -11.22 3.79
CA GLU A 88 -2.02 -11.51 5.22
C GLU A 88 -3.39 -11.20 5.85
N LYS A 89 -4.00 -10.05 5.51
CA LYS A 89 -5.28 -9.58 6.06
C LYS A 89 -6.20 -9.11 4.92
N PRO A 90 -7.00 -10.02 4.32
CA PRO A 90 -7.79 -9.73 3.12
C PRO A 90 -8.69 -8.49 3.20
N ASP A 91 -9.30 -8.25 4.37
CA ASP A 91 -10.27 -7.15 4.55
C ASP A 91 -9.64 -5.83 5.02
N VAL A 92 -8.30 -5.72 5.03
CA VAL A 92 -7.60 -4.56 5.63
C VAL A 92 -7.92 -3.24 4.96
N LEU A 93 -8.26 -3.26 3.66
CA LEU A 93 -8.67 -2.06 2.93
C LEU A 93 -10.18 -1.76 3.04
N GLY A 94 -10.98 -2.61 3.67
CA GLY A 94 -12.43 -2.44 3.79
C GLY A 94 -12.86 -1.07 4.35
N PRO A 95 -12.17 -0.51 5.37
CA PRO A 95 -12.46 0.83 5.90
C PRO A 95 -12.03 2.00 4.98
N TYR A 96 -11.29 1.74 3.90
CA TYR A 96 -10.64 2.73 3.03
C TYR A 96 -11.10 2.56 1.58
N PRO A 97 -12.35 2.95 1.26
CA PRO A 97 -12.99 2.62 -0.01
C PRO A 97 -12.29 3.25 -1.23
N LYS A 98 -11.68 4.43 -1.10
CA LYS A 98 -10.96 5.05 -2.23
C LYS A 98 -9.66 4.33 -2.52
N LEU A 99 -8.91 3.92 -1.50
CA LEU A 99 -7.72 3.08 -1.65
C LEU A 99 -8.06 1.72 -2.26
N ALA A 100 -9.13 1.06 -1.80
CA ALA A 100 -9.60 -0.19 -2.39
C ALA A 100 -9.96 -0.02 -3.86
N ALA A 101 -10.71 1.03 -4.21
CA ALA A 101 -11.07 1.35 -5.58
C ALA A 101 -9.84 1.69 -6.45
N LEU A 102 -8.84 2.38 -5.90
CA LEU A 102 -7.59 2.69 -6.59
C LEU A 102 -6.82 1.40 -6.94
N ALA A 103 -6.66 0.47 -5.99
CA ALA A 103 -5.98 -0.81 -6.24
C ALA A 103 -6.63 -1.57 -7.41
N GLU A 104 -7.97 -1.67 -7.42
CA GLU A 104 -8.70 -2.32 -8.50
C GLU A 104 -8.59 -1.56 -9.83
N ARG A 105 -8.65 -0.22 -9.81
CA ARG A 105 -8.45 0.62 -11.01
C ARG A 105 -7.09 0.36 -11.65
N ILE A 106 -6.02 0.34 -10.86
CA ILE A 106 -4.65 0.13 -11.36
C ILE A 106 -4.50 -1.26 -11.99
N LYS A 107 -5.10 -2.31 -11.40
CA LYS A 107 -5.07 -3.68 -11.97
C LYS A 107 -5.69 -3.77 -13.36
N THR A 108 -6.54 -2.81 -13.78
CA THR A 108 -7.13 -2.80 -15.12
C THR A 108 -6.20 -2.27 -16.21
N TYR A 109 -5.09 -1.59 -15.86
CA TYR A 109 -4.16 -1.04 -16.84
C TYR A 109 -3.52 -2.16 -17.68
N PRO A 110 -3.50 -2.07 -19.02
CA PRO A 110 -3.09 -3.19 -19.88
C PRO A 110 -1.73 -3.80 -19.51
N GLY A 111 -0.70 -2.97 -19.31
CA GLY A 111 0.63 -3.45 -18.94
C GLY A 111 0.70 -4.09 -17.55
N ILE A 112 -0.06 -3.56 -16.59
CA ILE A 112 -0.14 -4.10 -15.23
C ILE A 112 -0.91 -5.41 -15.22
N LYS A 113 -2.07 -5.45 -15.88
CA LYS A 113 -2.89 -6.65 -16.05
C LYS A 113 -2.11 -7.78 -16.70
N GLU A 114 -1.37 -7.48 -17.77
CA GLU A 114 -0.53 -8.46 -18.45
C GLU A 114 0.59 -8.98 -17.53
N TRP A 115 1.25 -8.09 -16.79
CA TRP A 115 2.27 -8.46 -15.81
C TRP A 115 1.69 -9.35 -14.69
N LEU A 116 0.56 -8.97 -14.10
CA LEU A 116 -0.10 -9.74 -13.05
C LEU A 116 -0.48 -11.16 -13.51
N ALA A 117 -0.82 -11.34 -14.79
CA ALA A 117 -1.12 -12.66 -15.36
C ALA A 117 0.12 -13.53 -15.56
N LYS A 118 1.30 -12.93 -15.75
CA LYS A 118 2.57 -13.63 -16.04
C LYS A 118 3.51 -13.72 -14.85
N ARG A 119 3.35 -12.86 -13.83
CA ARG A 119 4.30 -12.77 -12.71
C ARG A 119 4.35 -14.11 -11.95
N PRO A 120 5.55 -14.58 -11.56
CA PRO A 120 5.67 -15.79 -10.74
C PRO A 120 4.90 -15.66 -9.43
N LYS A 121 4.30 -16.77 -8.97
CA LYS A 121 3.78 -16.84 -7.60
C LYS A 121 4.94 -17.05 -6.65
N THR A 122 5.14 -16.11 -5.74
CA THR A 122 6.15 -16.19 -4.69
C THR A 122 5.49 -16.46 -3.34
N PRO A 123 6.12 -17.26 -2.45
CA PRO A 123 5.59 -17.60 -1.13
C PRO A 123 5.98 -16.59 -0.03
N TRP A 124 6.56 -15.46 -0.40
CA TRP A 124 6.84 -14.36 0.53
C TRP A 124 5.54 -13.69 0.95
#